data_AF-A0A834BL96-F1
#
_entry.id   AF-A0A834BL96-F1
#
_cell.length_a   1.000
_cell.length_b   1.000
_cell.length_c   1.000
_cell.angle_alpha   90.00
_cell.angle_beta   90.00
_cell.angle_gamma   90.00
#
_symmetry.space_group_name_H-M   'P 1'
#
loop_
_entity.id
_entity.type
_entity.pdbx_description
1 polymer ?
#
loop_
_entity_poly.entity_id
_entity_poly.type
_entity_poly.pdbx_seq_one_letter_code
_entity_poly.pdbx_strand_id
1 'polypeptide(L)'
;MHHPAHKSLKAAYSFYNIHTETPLLDLMNDALIIAKLKGFDVFNALDLMENKTFLEKLKFGIGDGNLQYYLYNWRCPGTDSEKVGLVLQ
;
A
#
# COMPACT_ATOMS: atom_id res chain seq x y z
N MET A 1 4.52 -10.39 19.38
CA MET A 1 3.40 -9.83 20.17
C MET A 1 3.64 -9.83 21.70
N HIS A 2 4.87 -10.02 22.20
CA HIS A 2 5.18 -9.99 23.64
C HIS A 2 6.27 -8.95 23.97
N HIS A 3 6.21 -7.77 23.34
CA HIS A 3 7.19 -6.72 23.63
C HIS A 3 6.84 -6.04 24.96
N PRO A 4 7.79 -5.89 25.89
CA PRO A 4 7.50 -5.40 27.25
C PRO A 4 6.97 -3.96 27.29
N ALA A 5 7.40 -3.11 26.35
CA ALA A 5 7.02 -1.70 26.29
C ALA A 5 5.93 -1.36 25.26
N HIS A 6 5.74 -2.19 24.22
CA HIS A 6 4.85 -1.87 23.09
C HIS A 6 3.83 -2.99 22.90
N LYS A 7 2.56 -2.68 23.15
CA LYS A 7 1.47 -3.67 23.14
C LYS A 7 0.66 -3.69 21.84
N SER A 8 0.73 -2.62 21.06
CA SER A 8 -0.03 -2.44 19.82
C SER A 8 0.83 -1.78 18.76
N LEU A 9 0.50 -2.03 17.50
CA LEU A 9 1.04 -1.34 16.34
C LEU A 9 -0.14 -0.70 15.59
N LYS A 10 -0.11 0.61 15.39
CA LYS A 10 -1.13 1.34 14.65
C LYS A 10 -0.70 1.47 13.19
N ALA A 11 -1.18 0.56 12.35
CA ALA A 11 -0.87 0.54 10.92
C ALA A 11 -1.93 1.30 10.10
N ALA A 12 -1.47 2.09 9.14
CA ALA A 12 -2.28 2.64 8.05
C ALA A 12 -2.08 1.77 6.80
N TYR A 13 -3.14 1.55 6.03
CA TYR A 13 -3.08 0.82 4.76
C TYR A 13 -3.57 1.72 3.65
N SER A 14 -2.77 1.85 2.58
CA SER A 14 -3.14 2.58 1.38
C SER A 14 -4.28 1.86 0.68
N PHE A 15 -5.34 2.59 0.38
CA PHE A 15 -6.49 2.08 -0.36
C PHE A 15 -6.37 2.53 -1.83
N TYR A 16 -7.32 3.31 -2.33
CA TYR A 16 -7.23 3.91 -3.66
C TYR A 16 -6.55 5.28 -3.62
N ASN A 17 -5.66 5.55 -4.58
CA ASN A 17 -5.05 6.85 -4.81
C ASN A 17 -5.29 7.24 -6.27
N ILE A 18 -5.84 8.42 -6.50
CA ILE A 18 -6.15 8.95 -7.83
C ILE A 18 -5.48 10.32 -7.93
N HIS A 19 -4.74 10.53 -9.01
CA HIS A 19 -4.03 11.77 -9.29
C HIS A 19 -4.32 12.23 -10.72
N THR A 20 -4.33 13.53 -10.95
CA THR A 20 -4.60 14.13 -12.27
C THR A 20 -3.54 15.17 -12.63
N GLU A 21 -3.43 16.22 -11.82
CA GLU A 21 -2.46 17.31 -12.00
C GLU A 21 -1.26 17.16 -11.06
N THR A 22 -1.53 16.81 -9.80
CA THR A 22 -0.49 16.56 -8.79
C THR A 22 0.23 15.26 -9.09
N PRO A 23 1.56 15.23 -9.18
CA PRO A 23 2.29 13.98 -9.34
C PRO A 23 1.99 13.00 -8.21
N LEU A 24 1.74 11.73 -8.55
CA LEU A 24 1.45 10.67 -7.57
C LEU A 24 2.48 10.59 -6.44
N LEU A 25 3.76 10.84 -6.75
CA LEU A 25 4.83 10.85 -5.76
C LEU A 25 4.59 11.87 -4.64
N ASP A 26 4.19 13.09 -5.00
CA ASP A 26 3.96 14.19 -4.06
C ASP A 26 2.67 13.92 -3.26
N LEU A 27 1.61 13.45 -3.93
CA LEU A 27 0.36 13.04 -3.29
C LEU A 27 0.60 11.98 -2.20
N MET A 28 1.40 10.96 -2.52
CA MET A 28 1.70 9.88 -1.58
C MET A 28 2.65 10.31 -0.47
N ASN A 29 3.57 11.23 -0.73
CA ASN A 29 4.40 11.83 0.31
C ASN A 29 3.54 12.55 1.35
N ASP A 30 2.57 13.35 0.91
CA ASP A 30 1.64 14.03 1.81
C ASP A 30 0.77 13.04 2.61
N ALA A 31 0.35 11.94 1.99
CA ALA A 31 -0.37 10.88 2.70
C ALA A 31 0.46 10.28 3.86
N LEU A 32 1.77 10.07 3.67
CA LEU A 32 2.69 9.61 4.72
C LEU A 32 2.82 10.64 5.85
N ILE A 33 2.92 11.93 5.51
CA ILE A 33 2.96 13.03 6.50
C ILE A 33 1.67 13.03 7.33
N ILE A 34 0.50 12.93 6.69
CA ILE A 34 -0.80 12.89 7.37
C ILE A 34 -0.91 11.67 8.28
N ALA A 35 -0.46 10.50 7.83
CA ALA A 35 -0.45 9.28 8.65
C ALA A 35 0.43 9.47 9.90
N LYS A 36 1.62 10.06 9.74
CA LYS A 36 2.50 10.37 10.88
C LYS A 36 1.86 11.35 11.86
N LEU A 37 1.24 12.42 11.36
CA LEU A 37 0.53 13.41 12.19
C LEU A 37 -0.66 12.81 12.94
N LYS A 38 -1.34 11.81 12.37
CA LYS A 38 -2.40 11.04 13.02
C LYS A 38 -1.89 9.94 13.97
N GLY A 39 -0.57 9.89 14.18
CA GLY A 39 0.09 8.98 15.11
C GLY A 39 0.08 7.52 14.67
N PHE A 40 0.08 7.25 13.35
CA PHE A 40 0.33 5.91 12.85
C PHE A 40 1.83 5.58 12.93
N ASP A 41 2.12 4.29 13.18
CA ASP A 41 3.47 3.77 13.36
C ASP A 41 4.09 3.31 12.05
N VAL A 42 3.24 2.81 11.13
CA VAL A 42 3.64 2.28 9.82
C VAL A 42 2.56 2.58 8.79
N PHE A 43 2.97 2.77 7.54
CA PHE A 43 2.10 2.93 6.39
C PHE A 43 2.41 1.82 5.38
N ASN A 44 1.43 0.95 5.14
CA ASN A 44 1.56 -0.18 4.22
C ASN A 44 0.87 0.14 2.90
N ALA A 45 1.49 -0.27 1.80
CA ALA A 45 0.91 -0.17 0.47
C ALA A 45 1.26 -1.42 -0.34
N LEU A 46 0.34 -1.87 -1.19
CA LEU A 46 0.56 -2.98 -2.11
C LEU A 46 1.19 -2.47 -3.41
N ASP A 47 1.91 -3.32 -4.12
CA ASP A 47 2.56 -3.04 -5.41
C ASP A 47 1.59 -3.09 -6.61
N LEU A 48 0.35 -2.64 -6.38
CA LEU A 48 -0.73 -2.62 -7.37
C LEU A 48 -0.66 -1.36 -8.23
N MET A 49 -1.24 -1.43 -9.43
CA MET A 49 -1.41 -0.27 -10.33
C MET A 49 -0.09 0.48 -10.54
N GLU A 50 -0.10 1.80 -10.33
CA GLU A 50 1.05 2.71 -10.47
C GLU A 50 1.89 2.83 -9.18
N ASN A 51 1.57 2.08 -8.11
CA ASN A 51 2.19 2.32 -6.81
C ASN A 51 3.71 2.13 -6.83
N LYS A 52 4.22 1.20 -7.66
CA LYS A 52 5.66 0.98 -7.84
C LYS A 52 6.44 2.26 -8.18
N THR A 53 5.79 3.25 -8.80
CA THR A 53 6.42 4.53 -9.18
C THR A 53 6.87 5.40 -7.99
N PHE A 54 6.24 5.23 -6.82
CA PHE A 54 6.56 5.97 -5.60
C PHE A 54 7.17 5.10 -4.49
N LEU A 55 6.94 3.78 -4.47
CA LEU A 55 7.35 2.91 -3.36
C LEU A 55 8.84 3.05 -3.02
N GLU A 56 9.74 2.86 -3.99
CA GLU A 56 11.19 2.97 -3.76
C GLU A 56 11.60 4.41 -3.37
N LYS A 57 11.04 5.41 -4.07
CA LYS A 57 11.37 6.83 -3.86
C LYS A 57 10.96 7.32 -2.47
N LEU A 58 9.84 6.83 -1.95
CA LEU A 58 9.34 7.12 -0.60
C LEU A 58 9.81 6.11 0.45
N LYS A 59 10.84 5.31 0.12
CA LYS A 59 11.54 4.41 1.05
C LYS A 59 10.65 3.30 1.64
N PHE A 60 9.66 2.84 0.88
CA PHE A 60 8.95 1.61 1.23
C PHE A 60 9.91 0.42 1.13
N GLY A 61 9.89 -0.42 2.16
CA GLY A 61 10.59 -1.71 2.16
C GLY A 61 9.64 -2.82 1.71
N ILE A 62 10.20 -3.83 1.03
CA ILE A 62 9.45 -5.04 0.68
C ILE A 62 9.15 -5.81 1.98
N GLY A 63 7.88 -6.15 2.18
CA GLY A 63 7.45 -7.01 3.28
C GLY A 63 7.78 -8.48 3.06
N ASP A 64 7.54 -9.32 4.05
CA ASP A 64 7.71 -10.78 3.98
C ASP A 64 6.48 -11.52 3.44
N GLY A 65 5.31 -10.86 3.42
CA GLY A 65 4.05 -11.40 2.92
C GLY A 65 3.76 -11.06 1.46
N ASN A 66 3.16 -12.01 0.73
CA ASN A 66 2.60 -11.78 -0.60
C ASN A 66 1.07 -11.90 -0.55
N LEU A 67 0.36 -11.00 -1.23
CA LEU A 67 -1.08 -11.08 -1.42
C LEU A 67 -1.40 -11.62 -2.82
N GLN A 68 -2.25 -12.64 -2.89
CA GLN A 68 -2.60 -13.32 -4.15
C GLN A 68 -4.09 -13.15 -4.44
N TYR A 69 -4.43 -12.83 -5.70
CA TYR A 69 -5.80 -12.61 -6.14
C TYR A 69 -6.37 -13.85 -6.82
N TYR A 70 -7.58 -14.24 -6.44
CA TYR A 70 -8.29 -15.40 -6.98
C TYR A 70 -9.69 -15.03 -7.42
N LEU A 71 -10.16 -15.67 -8.48
CA LEU A 71 -11.54 -15.56 -8.96
C LEU A 71 -12.21 -16.93 -8.81
N TYR A 72 -13.42 -16.94 -8.25
CA TYR A 72 -14.23 -18.15 -8.17
C TYR A 72 -15.15 -18.26 -9.38
N ASN A 73 -15.19 -19.44 -10.02
CA ASN A 73 -16.04 -19.72 -11.19
C ASN A 73 -15.84 -18.76 -12.38
N TRP A 74 -14.62 -18.23 -12.54
CA TRP A 74 -14.27 -17.34 -13.64
C TRP A 74 -12.86 -17.65 -14.16
N ARG A 75 -12.70 -17.69 -15.49
CA ARG A 75 -11.41 -17.95 -16.14
C ARG A 75 -10.87 -16.66 -16.75
N CYS A 76 -9.61 -16.35 -16.49
CA CYS A 76 -8.91 -15.23 -17.10
C CYS A 76 -7.42 -15.56 -17.35
N PRO A 77 -6.73 -14.80 -18.21
CA PRO A 77 -5.28 -14.84 -18.31
C PRO A 77 -4.60 -14.41 -17.00
N GLY A 78 -3.33 -14.78 -16.83
CA GLY A 78 -2.48 -14.21 -15.80
C GLY A 78 -2.36 -12.69 -15.96
N THR A 79 -2.36 -11.97 -14.85
CA THR A 79 -2.39 -10.51 -14.80
C THR A 79 -1.26 -10.02 -13.89
N ASP A 80 -0.45 -9.09 -14.38
CA ASP A 80 0.62 -8.46 -13.60
C ASP A 80 0.02 -7.54 -12.51
N SER A 81 0.73 -7.30 -11.40
CA SER A 81 0.24 -6.47 -10.29
C SER A 81 -0.19 -5.07 -10.73
N GLU A 82 0.47 -4.50 -11.74
CA GLU A 82 0.18 -3.18 -12.32
C GLU A 82 -1.20 -3.11 -12.98
N LYS A 83 -1.79 -4.25 -13.34
CA LYS A 83 -3.11 -4.35 -13.97
C LYS A 83 -4.21 -4.72 -12.99
N VAL A 84 -3.87 -4.99 -11.73
CA VAL A 84 -4.84 -5.28 -10.66
C VAL A 84 -5.29 -3.97 -10.05
N GLY A 85 -6.58 -3.64 -10.24
CA GLY A 85 -7.20 -2.42 -9.69
C GLY A 85 -8.08 -2.65 -8.46
N LEU A 86 -8.14 -3.87 -7.92
CA LEU A 86 -8.92 -4.17 -6.71
C LEU A 86 -7.99 -4.13 -5.51
N VAL A 87 -8.28 -3.28 -4.52
CA VAL A 87 -7.57 -3.27 -3.24
C VAL A 87 -8.40 -4.05 -2.22
N LEU A 88 -7.88 -5.17 -1.72
CA LEU A 88 -8.52 -5.98 -0.69
C LEU A 88 -8.16 -5.48 0.72
N GLN A 89 -9.12 -5.57 1.64
CA GLN A 89 -8.99 -5.22 3.06
C GLN A 89 -8.59 -6.43 3.91
#